data_AF-A0A3D3M2S4-F1
#
_entry.id   AF-A0A3D3M2S4-F1
#
_cell.length_a   1.000
_cell.length_b   1.000
_cell.length_c   1.000
_cell.angle_alpha   90.00
_cell.angle_beta   90.00
_cell.angle_gamma   90.00
#
_symmetry.space_group_name_H-M   'P 1'
#
loop_
_entity.id
_entity.type
_entity.pdbx_description
1 polymer ?
#
loop_
_entity_poly.entity_id
_entity_poly.type
_entity_poly.pdbx_seq_one_letter_code
_entity_poly.pdbx_strand_id
1 'polypeptide(L)'
;PAPKPAEVAVAKPAAPAVKPAEKPAAKPAAAAPAGSTGGGWYAAQAPGNYVVQILGTSSEATAQAYVKAQGGDYRYFKKNLQGKPLFVITYGSFSSRDAALNAIKALPAKVQAGKPWPRTVASVQQELAATR
;
A
#
# COMPACT_ATOMS: atom_id res chain seq x y z
N PRO A 1 -19.96 -63.58 -38.62
CA PRO A 1 -18.96 -63.44 -37.53
C PRO A 1 -18.66 -61.96 -37.27
N ALA A 2 -18.80 -61.49 -36.02
CA ALA A 2 -18.32 -60.16 -35.57
C ALA A 2 -16.83 -60.24 -35.18
N PRO A 3 -16.03 -59.14 -35.17
CA PRO A 3 -16.08 -58.01 -34.20
C PRO A 3 -16.13 -56.63 -34.92
N LYS A 4 -15.96 -55.42 -34.35
CA LYS A 4 -16.22 -54.76 -33.02
C LYS A 4 -16.01 -53.23 -33.26
N PRO A 5 -16.75 -52.29 -32.61
CA PRO A 5 -16.77 -50.89 -33.06
C PRO A 5 -15.67 -49.97 -32.46
N ALA A 6 -15.27 -49.00 -33.27
CA ALA A 6 -14.58 -47.73 -32.96
C ALA A 6 -15.08 -46.70 -34.03
N GLU A 7 -15.03 -45.38 -33.86
CA GLU A 7 -14.34 -44.56 -32.87
C GLU A 7 -15.14 -43.25 -32.62
N VAL A 8 -14.90 -42.60 -31.49
CA VAL A 8 -15.53 -41.31 -31.12
C VAL A 8 -14.66 -40.14 -31.59
N ALA A 9 -15.24 -38.93 -31.60
CA ALA A 9 -14.54 -37.63 -31.69
C ALA A 9 -14.06 -37.17 -33.08
N VAL A 10 -14.96 -36.54 -33.83
CA VAL A 10 -14.58 -35.53 -34.83
C VAL A 10 -14.27 -34.22 -34.11
N ALA A 11 -12.99 -33.91 -33.90
CA ALA A 11 -12.52 -32.62 -33.42
C ALA A 11 -11.45 -32.06 -34.38
N LYS A 12 -11.90 -31.33 -35.42
CA LYS A 12 -10.99 -30.67 -36.37
C LYS A 12 -10.36 -29.42 -35.72
N PRO A 13 -9.05 -29.15 -35.88
CA PRO A 13 -8.40 -28.02 -35.20
C PRO A 13 -8.71 -26.68 -35.86
N ALA A 14 -8.89 -25.65 -35.04
CA ALA A 14 -8.86 -24.24 -35.43
C ALA A 14 -7.75 -23.50 -34.65
N ALA A 15 -7.20 -22.45 -35.27
CA ALA A 15 -5.86 -21.93 -34.98
C ALA A 15 -5.68 -21.22 -33.61
N PRO A 16 -4.43 -21.13 -33.09
CA PRO A 16 -4.14 -20.57 -31.78
C PRO A 16 -3.89 -19.06 -31.82
N ALA A 17 -4.69 -18.27 -31.10
CA ALA A 17 -4.43 -16.83 -30.94
C ALA A 17 -5.12 -16.20 -29.70
N VAL A 18 -4.69 -16.51 -28.48
CA VAL A 18 -4.44 -15.51 -27.39
C VAL A 18 -3.80 -16.16 -26.17
N LYS A 19 -2.49 -15.93 -26.01
CA LYS A 19 -1.77 -15.84 -24.73
C LYS A 19 -0.40 -15.20 -25.03
N PRO A 20 0.19 -14.40 -24.13
CA PRO A 20 -0.29 -14.00 -22.81
C PRO A 20 -0.59 -12.50 -22.71
N ALA A 21 -1.69 -12.13 -22.04
CA ALA A 21 -1.74 -10.82 -21.42
C ALA A 21 -0.73 -10.82 -20.27
N GLU A 22 0.35 -10.07 -20.42
CA GLU A 22 1.34 -9.86 -19.37
C GLU A 22 0.66 -9.17 -18.18
N LYS A 23 0.26 -9.97 -17.19
CA LYS A 23 0.24 -9.50 -15.81
C LYS A 23 1.67 -9.60 -15.32
N PRO A 24 2.41 -8.48 -15.10
CA PRO A 24 3.75 -8.57 -14.58
C PRO A 24 3.71 -9.31 -13.26
N ALA A 25 4.38 -10.46 -13.22
CA ALA A 25 4.67 -11.15 -11.99
C ALA A 25 5.69 -10.31 -11.22
N ALA A 26 5.21 -9.29 -10.53
CA ALA A 26 5.88 -8.74 -9.37
C ALA A 26 5.86 -9.81 -8.27
N LYS A 27 6.74 -10.80 -8.45
CA LYS A 27 7.28 -11.70 -7.43
C LYS A 27 7.39 -10.92 -6.11
N PRO A 28 6.97 -11.48 -4.96
CA PRO A 28 7.02 -10.77 -3.68
C PRO A 28 8.44 -10.25 -3.44
N ALA A 29 8.60 -8.94 -3.65
CA ALA A 29 9.89 -8.29 -3.64
C ALA A 29 10.29 -8.16 -2.18
N ALA A 30 11.16 -9.09 -1.77
CA ALA A 30 12.02 -9.10 -0.59
C ALA A 30 11.45 -8.49 0.70
N ALA A 31 11.52 -9.25 1.79
CA ALA A 31 11.63 -8.65 3.11
C ALA A 31 12.85 -7.71 3.13
N ALA A 32 12.62 -6.42 2.88
CA ALA A 32 13.60 -5.39 3.13
C ALA A 32 13.85 -5.39 4.65
N PRO A 33 15.10 -5.52 5.12
CA PRO A 33 15.38 -5.52 6.55
C PRO A 33 14.90 -4.21 7.18
N ALA A 34 14.48 -4.28 8.44
CA ALA A 34 13.85 -3.18 9.15
C ALA A 34 14.73 -1.91 9.14
N GLY A 35 14.31 -0.90 8.37
CA GLY A 35 15.09 0.31 8.09
C GLY A 35 14.31 1.61 8.30
N SER A 36 13.55 1.72 9.41
CA SER A 36 12.77 2.88 9.91
C SER A 36 11.74 3.58 8.98
N THR A 37 11.85 3.44 7.66
CA THR A 37 10.95 4.07 6.69
C THR A 37 9.82 3.10 6.35
N GLY A 38 8.57 3.47 6.63
CA GLY A 38 7.42 2.58 6.55
C GLY A 38 7.03 2.06 5.15
N GLY A 39 7.76 2.44 4.10
CA GLY A 39 7.43 2.19 2.69
C GLY A 39 6.98 0.76 2.36
N GLY A 40 7.75 -0.24 2.81
CA GLY A 40 7.42 -1.65 2.59
C GLY A 40 6.13 -2.11 3.28
N TRP A 41 5.76 -1.50 4.40
CA TRP A 41 4.50 -1.79 5.09
C TRP A 41 3.31 -1.18 4.36
N TYR A 42 3.40 0.06 3.87
CA TYR A 42 2.33 0.65 3.05
C TYR A 42 2.15 -0.13 1.74
N ALA A 43 3.24 -0.64 1.14
CA ALA A 43 3.17 -1.52 -0.03
C ALA A 43 2.51 -2.89 0.27
N ALA A 44 2.62 -3.39 1.50
CA ALA A 44 1.96 -4.62 1.96
C ALA A 44 0.50 -4.41 2.42
N GLN A 45 0.03 -3.16 2.55
CA GLN A 45 -1.35 -2.85 2.91
C GLN A 45 -2.26 -2.82 1.68
N ALA A 46 -3.54 -3.15 1.88
CA ALA A 46 -4.52 -3.09 0.80
C ALA A 46 -4.72 -1.63 0.34
N PRO A 47 -4.72 -1.33 -0.98
CA PRO A 47 -4.83 0.05 -1.48
C PRO A 47 -6.14 0.74 -1.07
N GLY A 48 -7.21 -0.02 -0.81
CA GLY A 48 -8.49 0.47 -0.30
C GLY A 48 -8.50 0.81 1.21
N ASN A 49 -7.46 0.46 1.96
CA ASN A 49 -7.33 0.88 3.35
C ASN A 49 -7.01 2.38 3.43
N TYR A 50 -7.27 2.95 4.60
CA TYR A 50 -7.03 4.33 4.96
C TYR A 50 -6.01 4.43 6.08
N VAL A 51 -5.17 5.44 6.05
CA VAL A 51 -4.24 5.82 7.12
C VAL A 51 -4.55 7.23 7.55
N VAL A 52 -4.46 7.53 8.85
CA VAL A 52 -4.63 8.91 9.33
C VAL A 52 -3.30 9.61 9.21
N GLN A 53 -3.16 10.58 8.30
CA GLN A 53 -1.99 11.46 8.29
C GLN A 53 -2.09 12.40 9.49
N ILE A 54 -1.10 12.32 10.39
CA ILE A 54 -1.00 13.08 11.63
C ILE A 54 -0.41 14.46 11.34
N LEU A 55 0.78 14.48 10.74
CA LEU A 55 1.47 15.69 10.32
C LEU A 55 2.50 15.37 9.22
N GLY A 56 2.94 16.40 8.49
CA GLY A 56 4.08 16.31 7.58
C GLY A 56 5.19 17.25 8.06
N THR A 57 6.44 16.76 8.09
CA THR A 57 7.63 17.56 8.44
C THR A 57 8.70 17.39 7.38
N SER A 58 9.45 18.44 7.07
CA SER A 58 10.58 18.35 6.11
C SER A 58 11.84 17.73 6.73
N SER A 59 11.81 17.38 8.02
CA SER A 59 12.93 16.80 8.77
C SER A 59 12.68 15.32 9.08
N GLU A 60 13.52 14.43 8.53
CA GLU A 60 13.44 13.00 8.80
C GLU A 60 13.65 12.69 10.28
N ALA A 61 14.65 13.34 10.91
CA ALA A 61 14.95 13.18 12.32
C ALA A 61 13.73 13.52 13.20
N THR A 62 12.95 14.54 12.84
CA THR A 62 11.71 14.89 13.55
C THR A 62 10.64 13.80 13.37
N ALA A 63 10.48 13.27 12.15
CA ALA A 63 9.52 12.19 11.88
C ALA A 63 9.89 10.89 12.60
N GLN A 64 11.17 10.50 12.52
CA GLN A 64 11.71 9.32 13.17
C GLN A 64 11.65 9.43 14.70
N ALA A 65 12.00 10.57 15.28
CA ALA A 65 11.89 10.80 16.72
C ALA A 65 10.43 10.71 17.19
N TYR A 66 9.48 11.28 16.45
CA TYR A 66 8.06 11.20 16.78
C TYR A 66 7.54 9.75 16.74
N VAL A 67 7.84 9.01 15.67
CA VAL A 67 7.44 7.60 15.54
C VAL A 67 8.12 6.71 16.58
N LYS A 68 9.39 6.97 16.92
CA LYS A 68 10.12 6.25 17.97
C LYS A 68 9.61 6.58 19.38
N ALA A 69 9.14 7.80 19.61
CA ALA A 69 8.55 8.23 20.89
C ALA A 69 7.11 7.78 21.10
N GLN A 70 6.36 7.44 20.04
CA GLN A 70 4.99 6.91 20.15
C GLN A 70 4.92 5.39 20.02
N GLY A 71 5.72 4.79 19.14
CA GLY A 71 5.76 3.34 18.91
C GLY A 71 4.49 2.77 18.25
N GLY A 72 4.45 1.43 18.19
CA GLY A 72 3.30 0.63 17.78
C GLY A 72 2.74 0.94 16.39
N ASP A 73 1.72 1.80 16.38
CA ASP A 73 0.87 2.13 15.23
C ASP A 73 1.29 3.38 14.48
N TYR A 74 2.22 4.16 15.03
CA TYR A 74 2.78 5.32 14.33
C TYR A 74 3.85 4.86 13.33
N ARG A 75 3.78 5.41 12.12
CA ARG A 75 4.71 5.11 11.03
C ARG A 75 4.98 6.39 10.25
N TYR A 76 6.10 6.46 9.55
CA TYR A 76 6.35 7.57 8.63
C TYR A 76 6.79 7.07 7.26
N PHE A 77 6.53 7.88 6.24
CA PHE A 77 7.11 7.70 4.91
C PHE A 77 7.69 9.02 4.39
N LYS A 78 8.79 8.91 3.66
CA LYS A 78 9.29 9.98 2.81
C LYS A 78 8.45 10.04 1.54
N LYS A 79 8.00 11.23 1.17
CA LYS A 79 7.51 11.55 -0.17
C LYS A 79 8.22 12.79 -0.69
N ASN A 80 8.27 12.95 -2.01
CA ASN A 80 8.67 14.22 -2.61
C ASN A 80 7.42 15.09 -2.88
N LEU A 81 7.34 16.25 -2.24
CA LEU A 81 6.32 17.26 -2.51
C LEU A 81 6.99 18.49 -3.13
N GLN A 82 6.63 18.84 -4.37
CA GLN A 82 7.19 20.00 -5.08
C GLN A 82 8.75 19.99 -5.18
N GLY A 83 9.34 18.79 -5.36
CA GLY A 83 10.81 18.62 -5.39
C GLY A 83 11.50 18.67 -4.03
N LYS A 84 10.75 18.84 -2.92
CA LYS A 84 11.29 18.82 -1.55
C LYS A 84 10.92 17.51 -0.84
N PRO A 85 11.83 16.90 -0.07
CA PRO A 85 11.49 15.74 0.75
C PRO A 85 10.55 16.17 1.90
N LEU A 86 9.45 15.46 2.05
CA LEU A 86 8.50 15.62 3.15
C LEU A 86 8.26 14.25 3.79
N PHE A 87 8.45 14.19 5.11
CA PHE A 87 8.24 13.02 5.93
C PHE A 87 6.85 13.11 6.54
N VAL A 88 5.94 12.29 6.03
CA VAL A 88 4.56 12.21 6.46
C VAL A 88 4.46 11.16 7.56
N ILE A 89 4.07 11.60 8.76
CA ILE A 89 3.72 10.69 9.86
C ILE A 89 2.26 10.29 9.69
N THR A 90 1.99 8.99 9.74
CA THR A 90 0.66 8.42 9.77
C THR A 90 0.45 7.56 11.01
N TYR A 91 -0.81 7.36 11.38
CA TYR A 91 -1.23 6.47 12.44
C TYR A 91 -2.17 5.38 11.91
N GLY A 92 -1.88 4.13 12.29
CA GLY A 92 -2.73 2.96 12.06
C GLY A 92 -2.95 2.59 10.59
N SER A 93 -3.82 1.60 10.40
CA SER A 93 -4.45 1.27 9.12
C SER A 93 -5.92 0.94 9.38
N PHE A 94 -6.81 1.54 8.63
CA PHE A 94 -8.25 1.50 8.81
C PHE A 94 -8.91 0.97 7.55
N SER A 95 -9.79 -0.02 7.64
CA SER A 95 -10.47 -0.59 6.47
C SER A 95 -11.43 0.39 5.77
N SER A 96 -11.75 1.54 6.39
CA SER A 96 -12.65 2.55 5.84
C SER A 96 -12.28 3.97 6.25
N ARG A 97 -12.76 4.95 5.47
CA ARG A 97 -12.64 6.38 5.80
C ARG A 97 -13.31 6.72 7.12
N ASP A 98 -14.42 6.07 7.46
CA ASP A 98 -15.17 6.34 8.68
C ASP A 98 -14.40 5.89 9.93
N ALA A 99 -13.75 4.73 9.88
CA ALA A 99 -12.85 4.28 10.94
C ALA A 99 -11.65 5.24 11.12
N ALA A 100 -11.09 5.77 10.02
CA ALA A 100 -10.06 6.81 10.09
C ALA A 100 -10.58 8.15 10.67
N LEU A 101 -11.83 8.54 10.38
CA LEU A 101 -12.46 9.73 10.97
C LEU A 101 -12.76 9.56 12.46
N ASN A 102 -13.18 8.37 12.90
CA ASN A 102 -13.35 8.07 14.32
C ASN A 102 -12.00 8.06 15.05
N ALA A 103 -10.94 7.51 14.44
CA ALA A 103 -9.59 7.62 14.97
C ALA A 103 -9.13 9.09 15.11
N ILE A 104 -9.42 9.96 14.14
CA ILE A 104 -9.17 11.41 14.24
C ILE A 104 -9.85 12.03 15.47
N LYS A 105 -11.10 11.65 15.76
CA LYS A 105 -11.82 12.11 16.96
C LYS A 105 -11.24 11.54 18.27
N ALA A 106 -10.71 10.32 18.24
CA ALA A 106 -10.10 9.66 19.40
C ALA A 106 -8.64 10.10 19.67
N LEU A 107 -7.96 10.69 18.68
CA LEU A 107 -6.60 11.21 18.84
C LEU A 107 -6.58 12.47 19.74
N PRO A 108 -5.52 12.69 20.53
CA PRO A 108 -5.44 13.80 21.46
C PRO A 108 -5.45 15.16 20.75
N ALA A 109 -5.90 16.22 21.45
CA ALA A 109 -6.04 17.57 20.89
C ALA A 109 -4.77 18.10 20.21
N LYS A 110 -3.57 17.72 20.70
CA LYS A 110 -2.27 18.07 20.09
C LYS A 110 -2.09 17.49 18.69
N VAL A 111 -2.64 16.32 18.42
CA VAL A 111 -2.70 15.71 17.09
C VAL A 111 -3.81 16.37 16.26
N GLN A 112 -4.99 16.57 16.83
CA GLN A 112 -6.12 17.24 16.14
C GLN A 112 -5.78 18.67 15.68
N ALA A 113 -4.93 19.39 16.43
CA ALA A 113 -4.39 20.70 16.04
C ALA A 113 -3.57 20.66 14.74
N GLY A 114 -2.95 19.52 14.41
CA GLY A 114 -2.32 19.27 13.11
C GLY A 114 -3.31 19.10 11.94
N LYS A 115 -4.62 19.14 12.22
CA LYS A 115 -5.73 18.86 11.28
C LYS A 115 -5.49 17.56 10.52
N PRO A 116 -5.41 16.42 11.25
CA PRO A 116 -5.06 15.14 10.67
C PRO A 116 -6.14 14.71 9.69
N TRP A 117 -5.73 14.14 8.56
CA TRP A 117 -6.64 13.85 7.45
C TRP A 117 -6.54 12.39 7.00
N PRO A 118 -7.68 11.74 6.69
CA PRO A 118 -7.68 10.38 6.21
C PRO A 118 -7.14 10.33 4.78
N ARG A 119 -6.10 9.52 4.57
CA ARG A 119 -5.50 9.24 3.26
C ARG A 119 -5.71 7.79 2.88
N THR A 120 -5.87 7.49 1.60
CA THR A 120 -5.86 6.10 1.12
C THR A 120 -4.44 5.56 1.06
N VAL A 121 -4.28 4.27 1.36
CA VAL A 121 -3.02 3.55 1.15
C VAL A 121 -2.64 3.56 -0.33
N ALA A 122 -3.60 3.48 -1.26
CA ALA A 122 -3.35 3.67 -2.70
C ALA A 122 -2.57 4.97 -3.00
N SER A 123 -2.99 6.09 -2.43
CA SER A 123 -2.31 7.38 -2.64
C SER A 123 -0.89 7.37 -2.06
N VAL A 124 -0.69 6.74 -0.90
CA VAL A 124 0.64 6.58 -0.28
C VAL A 124 1.53 5.67 -1.13
N GLN A 125 1.00 4.57 -1.68
CA GLN A 125 1.72 3.68 -2.58
C GLN A 125 2.15 4.39 -3.87
N GLN A 126 1.28 5.24 -4.44
CA GLN A 126 1.63 6.07 -5.61
C GLN A 126 2.72 7.10 -5.27
N GLU A 127 2.63 7.79 -4.12
CA GLU A 127 3.66 8.74 -3.68
C GLU A 127 5.01 8.05 -3.40
N LEU A 128 5.00 6.84 -2.83
CA LEU A 128 6.19 6.01 -2.62
C LEU A 128 6.81 5.55 -3.94
N ALA A 129 6.00 5.12 -4.91
CA ALA A 129 6.47 4.72 -6.23
C ALA A 129 7.09 5.92 -7.00
N ALA A 130 6.52 7.11 -6.85
CA ALA A 130 7.04 8.36 -7.44
C ALA A 130 8.25 8.96 -6.70
N THR A 131 8.64 8.39 -5.55
CA THR A 131 9.80 8.82 -4.74
C THR A 131 10.99 7.85 -4.87
N ARG A 132 10.89 6.85 -5.77
CA ARG A 132 11.90 5.81 -6.00
C ARG A 132 12.98 6.23 -6.99
#